data_AF-A0A8S2V9K7-F1
#
_entry.id   AF-A0A8S2V9K7-F1
#
_cell.length_a   1.000
_cell.length_b   1.000
_cell.length_c   1.000
_cell.angle_alpha   90.00
_cell.angle_beta   90.00
_cell.angle_gamma   90.00
#
_symmetry.space_group_name_H-M   'P 1'
#
loop_
_entity.id
_entity.type
_entity.pdbx_description
1 polymer ?
#
loop_
_entity_poly.entity_id
_entity_poly.type
_entity_poly.pdbx_seq_one_letter_code
_entity_poly.pdbx_strand_id
1 'polypeptide(L)'
;GEDNFRIIGVYAPDSKSWSWDDLSAFVSSKCVIYGDFNVDVMDDGKKADTLLHWADDQSLAHVVPNSHTSLRSNRVIDYAF
;
A
#
# COMPACT_ATOMS: atom_id res chain seq x y z
N GLY A 1 -13.70 -18.58 -17.03
CA GLY A 1 -14.33 -17.26 -17.09
C GLY A 1 -13.21 -16.24 -17.19
N GLU A 2 -13.43 -15.10 -17.85
CA GLU A 2 -12.43 -14.02 -17.84
C GLU A 2 -12.12 -13.63 -16.39
N ASP A 3 -10.88 -13.84 -15.96
CA ASP A 3 -10.43 -13.34 -14.67
C ASP A 3 -10.35 -11.82 -14.75
N ASN A 4 -11.30 -11.12 -14.12
CA ASN A 4 -11.32 -9.66 -14.08
C ASN A 4 -10.13 -9.14 -13.28
N PHE A 5 -9.24 -8.41 -13.96
CA PHE A 5 -8.16 -7.65 -13.32
C PHE A 5 -8.75 -6.48 -12.53
N ARG A 6 -8.37 -6.35 -11.26
CA ARG A 6 -8.84 -5.28 -10.37
C ARG A 6 -7.76 -4.21 -10.15
N ILE A 7 -8.16 -2.96 -10.22
CA ILE A 7 -7.31 -1.80 -9.91
C ILE A 7 -7.92 -1.11 -8.70
N ILE A 8 -7.16 -0.99 -7.62
CA ILE A 8 -7.64 -0.48 -6.33
C ILE A 8 -6.80 0.76 -5.97
N GLY A 9 -7.45 1.93 -5.91
CA GLY A 9 -6.82 3.18 -5.50
C GLY A 9 -7.01 3.44 -4.00
N VAL A 10 -5.93 3.74 -3.29
CA VAL A 10 -5.91 4.00 -1.85
C VAL A 10 -5.44 5.43 -1.57
N TYR A 11 -6.09 6.09 -0.60
CA TYR A 11 -5.61 7.34 -0.01
C TYR A 11 -5.74 7.22 1.51
N ALA A 12 -4.61 7.06 2.21
CA ALA A 12 -4.53 6.85 3.64
C ALA A 12 -3.89 8.07 4.35
N PRO A 13 -4.62 9.17 4.57
CA PRO A 13 -4.06 10.38 5.17
C PRO A 13 -3.37 10.16 6.54
N ASP A 14 -2.39 11.00 6.85
CA ASP A 14 -1.67 10.89 8.14
C ASP A 14 -2.54 11.18 9.37
N SER A 15 -3.62 11.94 9.18
CA SER A 15 -4.47 12.42 10.28
C SER A 15 -5.44 11.37 10.84
N LYS A 16 -5.44 10.14 10.31
CA LYS A 16 -6.30 9.06 10.81
C LYS A 16 -5.53 7.75 10.95
N SER A 17 -6.13 6.84 11.72
CA SER A 17 -5.69 5.45 11.81
C SER A 17 -6.48 4.59 10.83
N TRP A 18 -5.80 3.58 10.27
CA TRP A 18 -6.32 2.67 9.25
C TRP A 18 -6.07 1.24 9.69
N SER A 19 -6.99 0.33 9.38
CA SER A 19 -6.72 -1.10 9.40
C SER A 19 -6.52 -1.57 7.98
N TRP A 20 -5.34 -2.12 7.66
CA TRP A 20 -5.08 -2.65 6.33
C TRP A 20 -5.99 -3.84 6.00
N ASP A 21 -6.45 -4.56 7.03
CA ASP A 21 -7.39 -5.67 6.90
C ASP A 21 -8.69 -5.28 6.18
N ASP A 22 -9.12 -4.01 6.29
CA ASP A 22 -10.31 -3.48 5.62
C ASP A 22 -10.17 -3.53 4.08
N LEU A 23 -8.92 -3.55 3.57
CA LEU A 23 -8.64 -3.68 2.14
C LEU A 23 -8.71 -5.13 1.63
N SER A 24 -8.64 -6.12 2.51
CA SER A 24 -8.51 -7.54 2.14
C SER A 24 -9.68 -8.04 1.31
N ALA A 25 -10.89 -7.51 1.54
CA ALA A 25 -12.08 -7.88 0.78
C ALA A 25 -12.00 -7.51 -0.72
N PHE A 26 -11.11 -6.58 -1.09
CA PHE A 26 -10.94 -6.13 -2.46
C PHE A 26 -9.86 -6.92 -3.22
N VAL A 27 -8.92 -7.54 -2.49
CA VAL A 27 -7.83 -8.34 -3.06
C VAL A 27 -8.39 -9.49 -3.90
N SER A 28 -7.77 -9.73 -5.05
CA SER A 28 -8.06 -10.86 -5.93
C SER A 28 -6.78 -11.48 -6.43
N SER A 29 -6.87 -12.64 -7.10
CA SER A 29 -5.71 -13.29 -7.72
C SER A 29 -5.02 -12.45 -8.81
N LYS A 30 -5.69 -11.39 -9.29
CA LYS A 30 -5.22 -10.47 -10.33
C LYS A 30 -5.65 -9.07 -9.95
N CYS A 31 -4.89 -8.44 -9.06
CA CYS A 31 -5.10 -7.05 -8.70
C CYS A 31 -3.79 -6.26 -8.65
N VAL A 32 -3.93 -4.94 -8.74
CA VAL A 32 -2.91 -3.97 -8.34
C VAL A 32 -3.57 -3.00 -7.36
N ILE A 33 -2.91 -2.76 -6.23
CA ILE A 33 -3.32 -1.77 -5.24
C ILE A 33 -2.30 -0.64 -5.29
N TYR A 34 -2.73 0.60 -5.49
CA TYR A 34 -1.82 1.73 -5.61
C TYR A 34 -2.36 2.94 -4.87
N GLY A 35 -1.46 3.82 -4.45
CA GLY A 35 -1.84 5.12 -3.92
C GLY A 35 -0.91 5.66 -2.86
N ASP A 36 -1.40 6.69 -2.17
CA ASP A 36 -0.73 7.33 -1.05
C ASP A 36 -1.07 6.56 0.22
N PHE A 37 -0.14 5.73 0.69
CA PHE A 37 -0.28 5.00 1.95
C PHE A 37 0.16 5.85 3.14
N ASN A 38 0.87 6.95 2.87
CA ASN A 38 1.51 7.78 3.87
C ASN A 38 2.38 6.97 4.87
N VAL A 39 2.91 5.85 4.38
CA VAL A 39 3.78 4.91 5.10
C VAL A 39 5.06 4.77 4.30
N ASP A 40 6.17 5.19 4.86
CA ASP A 40 7.49 4.95 4.26
C ASP A 40 7.96 3.56 4.68
N VAL A 41 8.06 2.63 3.73
CA VAL A 41 8.37 1.22 4.01
C VAL A 41 9.77 1.00 4.60
N MET A 42 10.67 1.98 4.42
CA MET A 42 12.04 1.90 4.93
C MET A 42 12.19 2.63 6.28
N ASP A 43 11.49 3.75 6.45
CA ASP A 43 11.74 4.68 7.55
C ASP A 43 10.69 4.64 8.69
N ASP A 44 9.48 4.12 8.46
CA ASP A 44 8.39 4.22 9.44
C ASP A 44 8.32 3.06 10.46
N GLY A 45 9.30 2.14 10.44
CA GLY A 45 9.43 1.04 11.40
C GLY A 45 8.12 0.27 11.60
N LYS A 46 7.55 0.33 12.83
CA LYS A 46 6.33 -0.41 13.18
C LYS A 46 5.13 -0.11 12.27
N LYS A 47 4.99 1.11 11.74
CA LYS A 47 3.87 1.46 10.83
C LYS A 47 4.06 0.82 9.45
N ALA A 48 5.31 0.69 9.00
CA ALA A 48 5.65 -0.11 7.81
C ALA A 48 5.43 -1.60 8.08
N ASP A 49 5.87 -2.12 9.23
CA ASP A 49 5.73 -3.53 9.59
C ASP A 49 4.28 -4.01 9.56
N THR A 50 3.32 -3.19 10.01
CA THR A 50 1.90 -3.58 9.98
C THR A 50 1.33 -3.64 8.57
N LEU A 51 1.77 -2.74 7.68
CA LEU A 51 1.37 -2.75 6.28
C LEU A 51 2.00 -3.93 5.52
N LEU A 52 3.29 -4.18 5.75
CA LEU A 52 4.02 -5.27 5.09
C LEU A 52 3.52 -6.65 5.53
N HIS A 53 3.24 -6.86 6.83
CA HIS A 53 2.63 -8.12 7.27
C HIS A 53 1.27 -8.37 6.65
N TRP A 54 0.42 -7.33 6.57
CA TRP A 54 -0.87 -7.46 5.87
C TRP A 54 -0.67 -7.80 4.38
N ALA A 55 0.27 -7.14 3.70
CA ALA A 55 0.57 -7.45 2.30
C ALA A 55 1.05 -8.90 2.12
N ASP A 56 1.93 -9.38 3.01
CA ASP A 56 2.43 -10.76 3.00
C ASP A 56 1.28 -11.78 3.20
N ASP A 57 0.37 -11.52 4.14
CA ASP A 57 -0.82 -12.35 4.39
C ASP A 57 -1.74 -12.43 3.15
N GLN A 58 -1.74 -11.39 2.31
CA GLN A 58 -2.47 -11.33 1.05
C GLN A 58 -1.64 -11.79 -0.17
N SER A 59 -0.39 -12.22 0.02
CA SER A 59 0.55 -12.57 -1.05
C SER A 59 0.79 -11.44 -2.06
N LEU A 60 0.85 -10.21 -1.56
CA LEU A 60 1.11 -9.00 -2.34
C LEU A 60 2.58 -8.58 -2.23
N ALA A 61 3.15 -8.06 -3.32
CA ALA A 61 4.54 -7.60 -3.35
C ALA A 61 4.57 -6.11 -3.68
N HIS A 62 5.28 -5.31 -2.88
CA HIS A 62 5.36 -3.88 -3.13
C HIS A 62 6.31 -3.54 -4.27
N VAL A 63 5.94 -2.51 -5.05
CA VAL A 63 6.76 -1.85 -6.06
C VAL A 63 6.90 -0.38 -5.66
N VAL A 64 8.06 -0.06 -5.09
CA VAL A 64 8.36 1.26 -4.53
C VAL A 64 9.19 2.08 -5.54
N PRO A 65 8.83 3.35 -5.81
CA PRO A 65 9.61 4.21 -6.68
C PRO A 65 11.01 4.51 -6.13
N ASN A 66 11.97 4.76 -7.04
CA ASN A 66 13.34 5.13 -6.68
C ASN A 66 13.47 6.59 -6.17
N SER A 67 12.40 7.38 -6.25
CA SER A 67 12.39 8.80 -5.88
C SER A 67 11.29 9.10 -4.88
N HIS A 68 11.51 10.10 -4.04
CA HIS A 68 10.51 10.61 -3.11
C HIS A 68 9.22 10.99 -3.84
N THR A 69 8.10 10.64 -3.21
CA THR A 69 6.77 10.90 -3.76
C THR A 69 6.00 11.92 -2.91
N SER A 70 6.41 12.10 -1.66
CA SER A 70 5.88 13.14 -0.79
C SER A 70 6.24 14.54 -1.29
N LEU A 71 5.25 15.44 -1.36
CA LEU A 71 5.46 16.86 -1.65
C LEU A 71 6.05 17.66 -0.47
N ARG A 72 6.14 17.04 0.72
CA ARG A 72 6.45 17.74 1.99
C ARG A 72 7.71 17.22 2.67
N SER A 73 8.30 16.16 2.15
CA SER A 73 9.44 15.48 2.77
C SER A 73 10.16 14.59 1.75
N ASN A 74 11.31 14.06 2.13
CA ASN A 74 12.05 13.08 1.33
C ASN A 74 11.54 11.64 1.54
N ARG A 75 10.24 11.46 1.71
CA ARG A 75 9.62 10.16 1.98
C ARG A 75 9.05 9.54 0.71
N VAL A 76 9.07 8.22 0.63
CA VAL A 76 8.44 7.43 -0.43
C VAL A 76 7.17 6.81 0.13
N ILE A 77 6.05 7.46 -0.11
CA ILE A 77 4.75 7.11 0.48
C ILE A 77 3.68 6.72 -0.53
N ASP A 78 3.95 6.97 -1.81
CA ASP A 78 3.12 6.60 -2.94
C ASP A 78 3.77 5.44 -3.68
N TYR A 79 3.11 4.29 -3.71
CA TYR A 79 3.62 3.09 -4.36
C TYR A 79 2.47 2.15 -4.74
N ALA A 80 2.82 0.97 -5.25
CA ALA A 80 1.87 -0.07 -5.59
C ALA A 80 2.22 -1.40 -4.91
N PHE A 81 1.22 -2.27 -4.83
CA PHE A 81 1.28 -3.69 -4.47
C PHE A 81 0.65 -4.54 -5.57
#